data_AF-A0A497AAU1-F1
#
_entry.id   AF-A0A497AAU1-F1
#
_cell.length_a   1.000
_cell.length_b   1.000
_cell.length_c   1.000
_cell.angle_alpha   90.00
_cell.angle_beta   90.00
_cell.angle_gamma   90.00
#
_symmetry.space_group_name_H-M   'P 1'
#
loop_
_entity.id
_entity.type
_entity.pdbx_description
1 polymer ?
#
loop_
_entity_poly.entity_id
_entity_poly.type
_entity_poly.pdbx_seq_one_letter_code
_entity_poly.pdbx_strand_id
1 'polypeptide(L)'
;HRIYDIEVVEGKPVYITKGDANNAPDNRKITKKDIVGKVLFDVPYLGYAVETARKPIGFVLLIIVPAGIIVYDEIRKIVGEIKKRKQES
;
A
#
# COMPACT_ATOMS: atom_id res chain seq x y z
N HIS A 1 -18.99 -5.55 2.74
CA HIS A 1 -19.89 -6.69 3.04
C HIS A 1 -19.04 -7.95 3.06
N ARG A 2 -19.09 -8.73 4.14
CA ARG A 2 -18.28 -9.94 4.38
C ARG A 2 -19.20 -11.15 4.55
N ILE A 3 -18.68 -12.35 4.28
CA ILE A 3 -19.42 -13.60 4.53
C ILE A 3 -19.61 -13.73 6.04
N TYR A 4 -20.87 -13.83 6.46
CA TYR A 4 -21.29 -13.98 7.84
C TYR A 4 -21.53 -15.46 8.20
N ASP A 5 -22.16 -16.22 7.30
CA ASP A 5 -22.52 -17.61 7.55
C ASP A 5 -22.60 -18.45 6.25
N ILE A 6 -22.52 -19.78 6.39
CA ILE A 6 -22.61 -20.76 5.30
C ILE A 6 -23.65 -21.82 5.67
N GLU A 7 -24.78 -21.82 4.97
CA GLU A 7 -25.84 -22.82 5.10
C GLU A 7 -25.78 -23.83 3.95
N VAL A 8 -26.14 -25.09 4.21
CA VAL A 8 -26.31 -26.10 3.15
C VAL A 8 -27.80 -26.31 2.90
N VAL A 9 -28.28 -25.82 1.76
CA VAL A 9 -29.67 -26.00 1.33
C VAL A 9 -29.66 -26.90 0.09
N GLU A 10 -30.40 -28.01 0.14
CA GLU A 10 -30.48 -28.99 -0.97
C GLU A 10 -29.10 -29.50 -1.45
N GLY A 11 -28.17 -29.71 -0.51
CA GLY A 11 -26.81 -30.18 -0.80
C GLY A 11 -25.88 -29.15 -1.44
N LYS A 12 -26.30 -27.88 -1.54
CA LYS A 12 -25.49 -26.78 -2.09
C LYS A 12 -25.14 -25.76 -0.99
N PRO A 13 -23.87 -25.30 -0.90
CA PRO A 13 -23.50 -24.24 0.02
C PRO A 13 -24.09 -22.90 -0.44
N VAL A 14 -24.77 -22.24 0.48
CA VAL A 14 -25.39 -20.92 0.34
C VAL A 14 -24.71 -19.99 1.35
N TYR A 15 -24.25 -18.84 0.87
CA TYR A 15 -23.52 -17.88 1.68
C TYR A 15 -24.43 -16.72 2.06
N ILE A 16 -24.40 -16.35 3.34
CA ILE A 16 -25.08 -15.16 3.86
C ILE A 16 -24.03 -14.07 4.03
N THR A 17 -24.23 -12.91 3.43
CA THR A 17 -23.35 -11.75 3.61
C THR A 17 -23.90 -10.79 4.64
N LYS A 18 -23.02 -10.04 5.29
CA LYS A 18 -23.39 -8.94 6.17
C LYS A 18 -22.53 -7.73 5.85
N GLY A 19 -23.13 -6.56 5.78
CA GLY A 19 -22.41 -5.30 5.66
C GLY A 19 -21.59 -4.98 6.91
N ASP A 20 -20.39 -4.43 6.72
CA ASP A 20 -19.47 -4.11 7.83
C ASP A 20 -20.05 -3.05 8.80
N ALA A 21 -21.06 -2.29 8.35
CA ALA A 21 -21.77 -1.28 9.13
C ALA A 21 -23.23 -1.66 9.51
N ASN A 22 -23.72 -2.84 9.09
CA ASN A 22 -25.11 -3.25 9.34
C ASN A 22 -25.19 -4.16 10.57
N ASN A 23 -26.17 -3.95 11.45
CA ASN A 23 -26.40 -4.83 12.61
C ASN A 23 -27.07 -6.15 12.21
N ALA A 24 -27.80 -6.19 11.10
CA ALA A 24 -28.49 -7.37 10.58
C ALA A 24 -27.79 -7.95 9.33
N PRO A 25 -27.87 -9.27 9.10
CA PRO A 25 -27.40 -9.89 7.86
C PRO A 25 -28.23 -9.44 6.64
N ASP A 26 -27.63 -9.46 5.45
CA ASP A 26 -28.34 -9.15 4.21
C ASP A 26 -29.35 -10.27 3.89
N ASN A 27 -30.57 -9.91 3.48
CA ASN A 27 -31.62 -10.88 3.09
C ASN A 27 -31.27 -11.68 1.82
N ARG A 28 -30.17 -11.36 1.16
CA ARG A 28 -29.77 -11.93 -0.12
C ARG A 28 -28.83 -13.11 0.12
N LYS A 29 -29.35 -14.31 -0.14
CA LYS A 29 -28.57 -15.56 -0.17
C LYS A 29 -27.77 -15.62 -1.47
N ILE A 30 -26.45 -15.67 -1.40
CA ILE A 30 -25.58 -15.73 -2.59
C ILE A 30 -24.97 -17.13 -2.73
N THR A 31 -24.78 -17.59 -3.96
CA THR A 31 -24.15 -18.88 -4.25
C THR A 31 -22.68 -18.69 -4.61
N LYS A 32 -21.90 -19.78 -4.64
CA LYS A 32 -20.46 -19.72 -4.99
C LYS A 32 -20.20 -19.05 -6.35
N LYS A 33 -21.17 -19.07 -7.27
CA LYS A 33 -21.10 -18.43 -8.59
C LYS A 33 -21.15 -16.91 -8.54
N ASP A 34 -21.68 -16.34 -7.47
CA ASP A 34 -21.83 -14.90 -7.27
C ASP A 34 -20.58 -14.27 -6.60
N ILE A 35 -19.58 -15.08 -6.22
CA ILE A 35 -18.34 -14.63 -5.59
C ILE A 35 -17.35 -14.21 -6.68
N VAL A 36 -17.32 -12.90 -6.99
CA VAL A 36 -16.47 -12.29 -8.04
C VAL A 36 -14.96 -12.39 -7.73
N GLY A 37 -14.58 -12.52 -6.45
CA GLY A 37 -13.17 -12.69 -6.06
C GLY A 37 -12.95 -12.70 -4.54
N LYS A 38 -11.79 -13.22 -4.11
CA LYS A 38 -11.32 -13.19 -2.71
C LYS A 38 -10.22 -12.14 -2.61
N VAL A 39 -10.27 -11.27 -1.60
CA VAL A 39 -9.14 -10.36 -1.30
C VAL A 39 -7.92 -11.22 -0.97
N LEU A 40 -6.88 -11.16 -1.80
CA LEU A 40 -5.67 -11.97 -1.65
C LEU A 40 -4.61 -11.28 -0.79
N PHE A 41 -4.62 -9.95 -0.72
CA PHE A 41 -3.63 -9.17 0.00
C PHE A 41 -4.20 -7.80 0.40
N ASP A 42 -4.15 -7.48 1.68
CA ASP A 42 -4.27 -6.12 2.20
C ASP A 42 -2.87 -5.65 2.63
N VAL A 43 -2.50 -4.42 2.26
CA VAL A 43 -1.26 -3.79 2.75
C VAL A 43 -1.65 -2.86 3.88
N PRO A 44 -1.69 -3.34 5.14
CA PRO A 44 -1.99 -2.46 6.26
C PRO A 44 -0.98 -1.32 6.29
N TYR A 45 -1.46 -0.13 6.63
CA TYR A 45 -0.69 1.11 6.73
C TYR A 45 -0.20 1.77 5.43
N LEU A 46 -0.38 1.15 4.26
CA LEU A 46 -0.02 1.79 2.97
C LEU A 46 -0.77 3.12 2.76
N GLY A 47 -2.02 3.18 3.23
CA GLY A 47 -2.81 4.43 3.23
C GLY A 47 -2.13 5.57 3.99
N TYR A 48 -1.52 5.31 5.14
CA TYR A 48 -0.83 6.33 5.93
C TYR A 48 0.46 6.82 5.25
N ALA A 49 1.19 5.93 4.59
CA ALA A 49 2.37 6.31 3.81
C ALA A 49 2.00 7.23 2.66
N VAL A 50 0.93 6.89 1.91
CA VAL A 50 0.41 7.73 0.82
C VAL A 50 -0.14 9.06 1.33
N GLU A 51 -0.87 9.06 2.46
CA GLU A 51 -1.37 10.28 3.07
C GLU A 51 -0.23 11.22 3.50
N THR A 52 0.83 10.65 4.09
CA THR A 52 2.02 11.42 4.49
C THR A 52 2.73 12.02 3.28
N ALA A 53 2.88 11.26 2.20
CA ALA A 53 3.48 11.74 0.94
C ALA A 53 2.65 12.86 0.27
N ARG A 54 1.32 12.87 0.47
CA ARG A 54 0.43 13.92 -0.06
C ARG A 54 0.48 15.23 0.73
N LYS A 55 0.99 15.23 1.97
CA LYS A 55 1.15 16.48 2.75
C LYS A 55 2.25 17.34 2.12
N PRO A 56 2.13 18.68 2.10
CA PRO A 56 3.11 19.56 1.47
C PRO A 56 4.55 19.29 1.92
N ILE A 57 4.75 19.07 3.23
CA ILE A 57 6.06 18.75 3.79
C ILE A 57 6.56 17.36 3.36
N GLY A 58 5.68 16.35 3.32
CA GLY A 58 6.05 14.99 2.91
C GLY A 58 6.42 14.94 1.43
N PHE A 59 5.69 15.67 0.59
CA PHE A 59 6.00 15.81 -0.83
C PHE A 59 7.35 16.50 -1.06
N VAL A 60 7.62 17.60 -0.35
CA VAL A 60 8.92 18.30 -0.43
C VAL A 60 10.05 17.38 0.01
N LEU A 61 9.91 16.66 1.13
CA LEU A 61 10.92 15.71 1.59
C LEU A 61 11.17 14.59 0.56
N LEU A 62 10.12 14.08 -0.08
CA LEU A 62 10.24 13.04 -1.11
C LEU A 62 11.10 13.51 -2.31
N ILE A 63 11.13 14.82 -2.59
CA ILE A 63 11.97 15.41 -3.64
C ILE A 63 13.37 15.75 -3.11
N ILE A 64 13.45 16.41 -1.95
CA ILE A 64 14.71 16.94 -1.40
C ILE A 64 15.65 15.83 -0.97
N VAL A 65 15.14 14.72 -0.42
CA VAL A 65 15.97 13.58 0.01
C VAL A 65 16.75 12.97 -1.16
N PRO A 66 16.13 12.50 -2.26
CA PRO A 66 16.88 11.96 -3.40
C PRO A 66 17.75 13.01 -4.08
N ALA A 67 17.27 14.25 -4.21
CA ALA A 67 18.10 15.34 -4.76
C ALA A 67 19.35 15.59 -3.92
N GLY A 68 19.21 15.61 -2.59
CA GLY A 68 20.31 15.79 -1.65
C GLY A 68 21.34 14.66 -1.71
N ILE A 69 20.90 13.41 -1.88
CA ILE A 69 21.80 12.26 -2.05
C ILE A 69 22.66 12.44 -3.32
N ILE A 70 22.04 12.80 -4.44
CA ILE A 70 22.76 13.03 -5.71
C ILE A 70 23.78 14.15 -5.57
N VAL A 71 23.38 15.28 -4.97
CA VAL A 71 24.27 16.43 -4.76
C VAL A 71 25.43 16.06 -3.83
N TYR A 72 25.16 15.31 -2.76
CA TYR A 72 26.19 14.83 -1.85
C TYR A 72 27.22 13.95 -2.57
N ASP A 73 26.75 13.00 -3.39
CA ASP A 73 27.62 12.12 -4.16
C ASP A 73 28.50 12.89 -5.15
N GLU A 74 27.94 13.87 -5.86
CA GLU A 74 28.71 14.73 -6.76
C GLU A 74 29.78 15.55 -6.01
N ILE A 75 29.42 16.15 -4.87
CA ILE A 75 30.40 16.88 -4.04
C ILE A 75 31.52 15.96 -3.56
N ARG A 76 31.19 14.74 -3.12
CA ARG A 76 32.19 13.75 -2.66
C ARG A 76 33.15 13.37 -3.78
N LYS A 77 32.65 13.17 -5.00
CA LYS A 77 33.48 12.89 -6.19
C LYS A 77 34.41 14.06 -6.48
N ILE A 78 33.89 15.30 -6.54
CA ILE A 78 34.67 16.50 -6.83
C ILE A 78 35.81 16.67 -5.80
N VAL A 79 35.49 16.56 -4.50
CA VAL A 79 36.49 16.67 -3.44
C VAL A 79 37.54 15.56 -3.52
N GLY A 80 37.13 14.34 -3.88
CA GLY A 80 38.04 13.22 -4.10
C GLY A 80 39.03 13.48 -5.23
N GLU A 81 38.54 13.98 -6.37
CA GLU A 81 39.38 14.30 -7.54
C GLU A 81 40.34 15.46 -7.27
N ILE A 82 39.91 16.50 -6.55
CA ILE A 82 40.79 17.60 -6.14
C ILE A 82 41.92 17.09 -5.24
N LYS A 83 41.62 16.19 -4.29
CA LYS A 83 42.64 15.61 -3.40
C LYS A 83 43.66 14.77 -4.14
N LYS A 84 43.23 13.95 -5.12
CA LYS A 84 44.14 13.15 -5.96
C LYS A 84 45.10 14.03 -6.75
N ARG A 85 44.58 15.05 -7.44
CA ARG A 85 45.41 16.00 -8.21
C ARG A 85 46.48 16.70 -7.37
N LYS A 86 46.16 17.02 -6.11
CA LYS A 86 47.11 17.63 -5.17
C LYS A 86 48.21 16.66 -4.70
N GLN A 87 47.99 15.35 -4.75
CA GLN A 87 49.02 14.35 -4.41
C GLN A 87 49.94 14.01 -5.58
N GLU A 88 49.49 14.29 -6.82
CA GLU A 88 50.24 14.02 -8.06
C GLU A 88 51.10 15.23 -8.52
N SER A 89 51.01 16.39 -7.84
CA SER A 89 51.84 17.59 -8.04
C SER A 89 52.72 17.85 -6.83
#